data_AF-A0A4Q7LYP6-F1
#
_entry.id   AF-A0A4Q7LYP6-F1
#
_cell.length_a   1.000
_cell.length_b   1.000
_cell.length_c   1.000
_cell.angle_alpha   90.00
_cell.angle_beta   90.00
_cell.angle_gamma   90.00
#
_symmetry.space_group_name_H-M   'P 1'
#
loop_
_entity.id
_entity.type
_entity.pdbx_description
1 polymer ?
#
loop_
_entity_poly.entity_id
_entity_poly.type
_entity_poly.pdbx_seq_one_letter_code
_entity_poly.pdbx_strand_id
1 'polypeptide(L)' 'MGMLKPWHIIVLVVVILLIFGAQRLPDLARSVGQSLKIFKSEVKDLTSDGEQPPVVSTGAPTAAPEA' A
#
# COMPACT_ATOMS: atom_id res chain seq x y z
N MET A 1 4.74 36.74 0.23
CA MET A 1 3.59 35.83 0.19
C MET A 1 3.53 35.14 -1.18
N GLY A 2 4.39 34.14 -1.40
CA GLY A 2 4.49 33.40 -2.66
C GLY A 2 4.69 31.93 -2.35
N MET A 3 3.60 31.30 -1.93
CA MET A 3 3.53 29.94 -1.40
C MET A 3 4.05 28.95 -2.46
N LEU A 4 5.20 28.34 -2.17
CA LEU A 4 5.69 27.08 -2.74
C LEU A 4 5.49 26.96 -4.26
N LYS A 5 6.21 27.79 -5.01
CA LYS A 5 6.24 27.71 -6.47
C LYS A 5 6.70 26.28 -6.84
N PRO A 6 5.86 25.46 -7.51
CA PRO A 6 6.10 24.03 -7.76
C PRO A 6 7.41 23.76 -8.55
N TRP A 7 7.95 24.82 -9.13
CA TRP A 7 9.28 24.86 -9.75
C TRP A 7 10.41 24.33 -8.86
N HIS A 8 10.43 24.66 -7.57
CA HIS A 8 11.51 24.21 -6.67
C HIS A 8 11.48 22.69 -6.46
N ILE A 9 10.28 22.11 -6.42
CA ILE A 9 10.09 20.67 -6.22
C ILE A 9 10.56 19.92 -7.47
N ILE A 10 10.23 20.42 -8.67
CA ILE A 10 10.77 19.88 -9.93
C ILE A 10 12.30 19.88 -9.91
N VAL A 11 12.94 20.99 -9.53
CA VAL A 11 14.40 21.10 -9.51
C VAL A 11 15.01 20.12 -8.50
N LEU A 12 14.43 20.00 -7.30
CA LEU A 12 14.88 19.05 -6.29
C LEU A 12 14.80 17.60 -6.79
N VAL A 13 13.68 17.22 -7.40
CA VAL A 13 13.49 15.88 -7.96
C VAL A 13 14.52 15.61 -9.05
N VAL A 14 14.78 16.56 -9.94
CA VAL A 14 15.80 16.43 -10.99
C VAL A 14 17.20 16.22 -10.37
N VAL A 15 17.57 16.98 -9.34
CA VAL A 15 18.87 16.80 -8.65
C VAL A 15 18.97 15.42 -8.01
N ILE A 16 17.93 14.95 -7.32
CA ILE A 16 17.90 13.60 -6.73
C ILE A 16 18.00 12.54 -7.83
N LEU A 17 17.29 12.70 -8.95
CA LEU A 17 17.35 11.77 -10.08
C LEU A 17 18.73 11.75 -10.75
N LEU A 18 19.48 12.85 -10.76
CA LEU A 18 20.86 12.88 -11.27
C LEU A 18 21.83 12.13 -10.35
N ILE A 19 21.66 12.24 -9.03
CA ILE A 19 22.53 11.58 -8.05
C ILE A 19 22.22 10.09 -7.92
N PHE A 20 20.94 9.76 -7.80
CA PHE A 20 20.48 8.38 -7.58
C PHE A 20 20.22 7.63 -8.89
N GLY A 21 19.94 8.33 -9.99
CA GLY A 21 19.56 7.75 -11.27
C GLY A 21 18.05 7.57 -11.46
N ALA A 22 17.58 7.74 -12.70
CA ALA A 22 16.16 7.70 -13.05
C ALA A 22 15.46 6.36 -12.77
N GLN A 23 16.22 5.26 -12.69
CA GLN A 23 15.69 3.93 -12.37
C GLN A 23 15.69 3.60 -10.87
N ARG A 24 16.54 4.23 -10.05
CA ARG A 24 16.65 3.90 -8.62
C ARG A 24 15.53 4.51 -7.78
N LEU A 25 15.14 5.75 -8.08
CA LEU A 25 14.06 6.44 -7.37
C LEU A 25 12.71 5.68 -7.47
N PRO A 26 12.21 5.27 -8.65
CA PRO A 26 10.96 4.52 -8.74
C PRO A 26 11.04 3.12 -8.15
N ASP A 27 12.19 2.47 -8.21
CA ASP A 27 12.40 1.13 -7.66
C ASP A 27 12.36 1.12 -6.12
N LEU A 28 13.04 2.10 -5.50
CA LEU A 28 12.97 2.35 -4.05
C LEU A 28 11.56 2.74 -3.62
N ALA A 29 10.88 3.62 -4.37
CA ALA A 29 9.51 4.00 -4.08
C ALA A 29 8.53 2.81 -4.21
N ARG A 30 8.74 1.91 -5.18
CA ARG A 30 7.92 0.70 -5.35
C ARG A 30 8.11 -0.29 -4.21
N SER A 31 9.34 -0.58 -3.80
CA SER A 31 9.60 -1.53 -2.71
C SER A 31 9.05 -1.00 -1.37
N VAL A 32 9.32 0.26 -1.04
CA VAL A 32 8.79 0.94 0.16
C VAL A 32 7.26 1.06 0.09
N GLY A 33 6.71 1.42 -1.07
CA GLY A 33 5.28 1.53 -1.28
C GLY A 33 4.55 0.19 -1.12
N GLN A 34 5.17 -0.92 -1.51
CA GLN A 34 4.61 -2.25 -1.33
C GLN A 34 4.56 -2.64 0.16
N SER A 35 5.62 -2.35 0.93
CA SER A 35 5.61 -2.54 2.39
C SER A 35 4.56 -1.65 3.08
N LEU A 36 4.44 -0.37 2.69
CA LEU A 36 3.40 0.51 3.22
C LEU A 36 2.00 0.05 2.84
N LYS A 37 1.78 -0.51 1.65
CA LYS A 37 0.48 -1.04 1.22
C LYS A 37 0.04 -2.21 2.11
N ILE A 38 0.94 -3.15 2.38
CA ILE A 38 0.65 -4.31 3.23
C ILE A 38 0.32 -3.82 4.65
N PHE A 39 1.17 -2.96 5.21
CA PHE A 39 0.94 -2.37 6.52
C PHE A 39 -0.37 -1.58 6.59
N LYS A 40 -0.70 -0.81 5.55
CA LYS A 40 -1.95 -0.05 5.46
C LYS A 40 -3.17 -0.97 5.43
N SER A 41 -3.11 -2.11 4.74
CA SER A 41 -4.19 -3.10 4.71
C SER A 41 -4.39 -3.72 6.08
N GLU A 42 -3.32 -4.21 6.73
CA GLU A 42 -3.41 -4.80 8.07
C GLU A 42 -3.94 -3.80 9.10
N VAL A 43 -3.45 -2.56 9.08
CA VAL A 43 -3.96 -1.49 9.95
C VAL A 43 -5.42 -1.14 9.62
N LYS A 44 -5.83 -1.26 8.35
CA LYS A 44 -7.22 -1.01 7.95
C LYS A 44 -8.15 -2.12 8.45
N ASP A 45 -7.76 -3.38 8.36
CA ASP A 45 -8.52 -4.49 8.92
C ASP A 45 -8.67 -4.34 10.44
N LEU A 46 -7.62 -3.94 11.15
CA LEU A 46 -7.68 -3.67 12.59
C LEU A 46 -8.58 -2.48 12.98
N THR A 47 -8.64 -1.43 12.16
CA THR A 47 -9.52 -0.28 12.43
C THR A 47 -10.95 -0.50 11.94
N SER A 48 -11.18 -1.44 11.03
CA SER A 48 -12.50 -1.76 10.46
C SER A 48 -13.24 -2.89 11.18
N ASP A 49 -12.61 -3.58 12.14
CA ASP A 49 -13.23 -4.63 12.97
C ASP A 49 -14.31 -4.11 13.96
N GLY A 50 -14.65 -2.81 13.90
CA GLY A 50 -15.75 -2.20 14.65
C GLY A 50 -17.14 -2.33 14.00
N GLU A 51 -17.25 -2.85 12.77
CA GLU A 51 -18.52 -2.95 12.02
C GLU A 51 -18.65 -4.31 11.28
N GLN A 52 -19.36 -5.27 11.88
CA GLN A 52 -19.94 -6.47 11.24
C GLN A 52 -21.48 -6.31 11.09
N PRO A 53 -22.24 -7.04 10.22
CA PRO A 53 -21.91 -8.07 9.20
C PRO A 53 -22.67 -7.87 7.82
N PRO A 54 -22.59 -8.79 6.83
CA PRO A 54 -23.37 -10.03 6.86
C PRO A 54 -22.54 -11.29 6.57
N VAL A 55 -22.86 -12.31 7.34
CA VAL A 55 -22.66 -13.72 7.02
C VAL A 55 -23.37 -14.06 5.70
N VAL A 56 -22.62 -14.59 4.74
CA VAL A 56 -23.18 -15.48 3.72
C VAL A 56 -22.55 -16.85 3.93
N SER A 57 -23.32 -17.70 4.60
CA SER A 57 -23.19 -19.15 4.58
C SER A 57 -23.24 -19.66 3.14
N THR A 58 -22.30 -20.52 2.75
CA THR A 58 -22.55 -21.82 2.09
C THR A 58 -21.21 -22.49 1.80
N GLY A 59 -20.93 -23.62 2.47
CA GLY A 59 -19.74 -24.40 2.17
C GLY A 59 -19.35 -25.55 3.12
N ALA A 60 -20.21 -26.00 4.03
CA ALA A 60 -20.10 -27.32 4.65
C ALA A 60 -21.52 -27.82 4.94
N PRO A 61 -21.94 -28.94 4.34
CA PRO A 61 -21.51 -30.25 4.84
C PRO A 61 -21.32 -31.31 3.74
N THR A 62 -20.35 -32.22 3.88
CA THR A 62 -20.50 -33.67 3.61
C THR A 62 -19.18 -34.41 3.87
N ALA A 63 -19.30 -35.42 4.74
CA ALA A 63 -18.47 -36.62 4.90
C ALA A 63 -17.01 -36.49 5.39
N ALA A 64 -16.88 -36.58 6.71
CA ALA A 64 -15.81 -37.35 7.34
C ALA A 64 -16.13 -38.87 7.27
N PRO A 65 -15.22 -39.74 7.72
CA PRO A 65 -14.35 -40.65 6.98
C PRO A 65 -15.02 -41.98 6.58
N GLU A 66 -14.65 -42.55 5.42
CA GLU A 66 -15.00 -43.95 5.07
C GLU A 66 -14.18 -44.93 5.92
N ALA A 67 -14.87 -45.96 6.41
CA ALA A 67 -14.39 -47.07 7.23
C ALA A 67 -13.65 -48.14 6.43
#